data_AF-A0A1A8WEU9-F1
#
_entry.id   AF-A0A1A8WEU9-F1
#
_cell.length_a   1.000
_cell.length_b   1.000
_cell.length_c   1.000
_cell.angle_alpha   90.00
_cell.angle_beta   90.00
_cell.angle_gamma   90.00
#
_symmetry.space_group_name_H-M   'P 1'
#
loop_
_entity.id
_entity.type
_entity.pdbx_description
1 polymer ?
#
loop_
_entity_poly.entity_id
_entity_poly.type
_entity_poly.pdbx_seq_one_letter_code
_entity_poly.pdbx_strand_id
1 'polypeptide(L)'
;MALQEFQNKYPFLKKLPVYERNKRSFDYYKSIYDQVCNSFIEKNGDMDISTDICLELVANLHDFSLNTKKNMYSYCLLFIYWLYNEKIFSKFSSKHIDELYDDLISTYNYSIKKPECNYDQLYMNDVSTENIMKLLNFSDNINDIVRIMKNPKDENFETCCQYVKDNFNLYKNTLSSKCSNIIGNSTFCTTLGIFKMNYEVLRGHLSTVKINIPSINESSATEFPCSHIPEETGGHLTKGIKFLEEVADRVGLRSGEVTNYIGAFSGAISGDAMGPNSQVQTYVRKAIDNSGIFDTSNPIANEVINAFFTIIPFLFILYKVNVFSASSDIMWDIRP
;
A
#
# COMPACT_ATOMS: atom_id res chain seq x y z
N MET A 1 12.12 -7.82 -18.24
CA MET A 1 10.93 -7.73 -17.35
C MET A 1 10.12 -6.47 -17.72
N ALA A 2 9.35 -6.51 -18.80
CA ALA A 2 9.08 -5.27 -19.55
C ALA A 2 8.07 -4.28 -18.94
N LEU A 3 6.88 -4.74 -18.55
CA LEU A 3 5.82 -3.85 -18.02
C LEU A 3 4.67 -4.70 -17.48
N GLN A 4 4.27 -5.70 -18.27
CA GLN A 4 3.20 -6.63 -17.92
C GLN A 4 3.55 -7.46 -16.67
N GLU A 5 4.78 -7.94 -16.57
CA GLU A 5 5.27 -8.64 -15.37
C GLU A 5 5.29 -7.72 -14.13
N PHE A 6 5.68 -6.45 -14.30
CA PHE A 6 5.62 -5.46 -13.23
C PHE A 6 4.17 -5.23 -12.76
N GLN A 7 3.24 -5.06 -13.71
CA GLN A 7 1.81 -4.90 -13.41
C GLN A 7 1.21 -6.14 -12.74
N ASN A 8 1.61 -7.35 -13.17
CA ASN A 8 1.16 -8.61 -12.56
C ASN A 8 1.69 -8.77 -11.12
N LYS A 9 2.91 -8.30 -10.86
CA LYS A 9 3.53 -8.36 -9.52
C LYS A 9 2.90 -7.36 -8.54
N TYR A 10 2.39 -6.23 -9.04
CA TYR A 10 1.76 -5.19 -8.24
C TYR A 10 0.37 -4.83 -8.80
N PRO A 11 -0.61 -5.75 -8.71
CA PRO A 11 -1.92 -5.59 -9.38
C PRO A 11 -2.76 -4.45 -8.81
N PHE A 12 -2.42 -3.97 -7.62
CA PHE A 12 -3.06 -2.82 -6.98
C PHE A 12 -2.60 -1.46 -7.51
N LEU A 13 -1.51 -1.41 -8.29
CA LEU A 13 -1.11 -0.19 -8.98
C LEU A 13 -2.01 0.02 -10.20
N LYS A 14 -2.42 1.26 -10.44
CA LYS A 14 -3.09 1.65 -11.67
C LYS A 14 -2.27 1.19 -12.86
N LYS A 15 -2.98 0.74 -13.90
CA LYS A 15 -2.36 0.36 -15.16
C LYS A 15 -1.53 1.52 -15.69
N LEU A 16 -0.24 1.26 -15.84
CA LEU A 16 0.66 2.16 -16.54
C LEU A 16 0.13 2.39 -17.95
N PRO A 17 0.00 3.65 -18.38
CA PRO A 17 -0.46 3.96 -19.72
C PRO A 17 0.53 3.39 -20.73
N VAL A 18 0.03 2.54 -21.62
CA VAL A 18 0.77 2.15 -22.82
C VAL A 18 0.69 3.34 -23.76
N TYR A 19 1.83 3.95 -24.07
CA TYR A 19 1.85 4.99 -25.09
C TYR A 19 1.52 4.35 -26.45
N GLU A 20 0.33 4.62 -26.95
CA GLU A 20 -0.07 4.20 -28.29
C GLU A 20 0.30 5.28 -29.30
N ARG A 21 1.12 4.89 -30.28
CA ARG A 21 1.55 5.77 -31.36
C ARG A 21 0.34 6.32 -32.13
N ASN A 22 0.39 7.60 -32.49
CA ASN A 22 -0.57 8.15 -33.44
C ASN A 22 -0.29 7.60 -34.85
N LYS A 23 -1.11 6.66 -35.33
CA LYS A 23 -0.94 6.03 -36.65
C LYS A 23 -0.92 7.03 -37.82
N ARG A 24 -1.77 8.08 -37.77
CA ARG A 24 -1.84 9.08 -38.85
C ARG A 24 -0.59 9.95 -38.89
N SER A 25 -0.09 10.37 -37.71
CA SER A 25 1.19 11.07 -37.59
C SER A 25 2.32 10.21 -38.11
N PHE A 26 2.33 8.93 -37.75
CA PHE A 26 3.37 8.01 -38.16
C PHE A 26 3.50 7.87 -39.68
N ASP A 27 2.40 7.58 -40.38
CA ASP A 27 2.42 7.39 -41.82
C ASP A 27 2.83 8.68 -42.57
N TYR A 28 2.44 9.85 -42.05
CA TYR A 28 2.78 11.14 -42.66
C TYR A 28 4.28 11.47 -42.54
N TYR A 29 4.90 11.18 -41.40
CA TYR A 29 6.30 11.51 -41.12
C TYR A 29 7.27 10.34 -41.34
N LYS A 30 6.79 9.19 -41.84
CA LYS A 30 7.57 7.96 -41.96
C LYS A 30 8.89 8.15 -42.70
N SER A 31 8.90 8.89 -43.81
CA SER A 31 10.13 9.10 -44.59
C SER A 31 11.23 9.81 -43.78
N ILE A 32 10.84 10.71 -42.87
CA ILE A 32 11.78 11.39 -41.98
C ILE A 32 12.32 10.40 -40.93
N TYR A 33 11.46 9.55 -40.39
CA TYR A 33 11.88 8.53 -39.43
C TYR A 33 12.81 7.50 -40.07
N ASP A 34 12.52 7.07 -41.31
CA ASP A 34 13.37 6.17 -42.08
C ASP A 34 14.76 6.80 -42.29
N GLN A 35 14.83 8.08 -42.64
CA GLN A 35 16.10 8.80 -42.80
C GLN A 35 16.92 8.83 -41.50
N VAL A 36 16.30 9.17 -40.37
CA VAL A 36 16.96 9.20 -39.05
C VAL A 36 17.46 7.81 -38.68
N CYS A 37 16.61 6.78 -38.84
CA CYS A 37 16.95 5.42 -38.48
C CYS A 37 18.04 4.81 -39.35
N ASN A 38 18.01 5.03 -40.66
CA ASN A 38 19.06 4.53 -41.55
C ASN A 38 20.41 5.16 -41.21
N SER A 39 20.46 6.48 -41.02
CA SER A 39 21.67 7.19 -40.56
C SER A 39 22.19 6.60 -39.24
N PHE A 40 21.30 6.40 -38.26
CA PHE A 40 21.69 5.87 -36.97
C PHE A 40 22.21 4.43 -37.04
N ILE A 41 21.54 3.55 -37.78
CA ILE A 41 21.91 2.15 -37.95
C ILE A 41 23.23 2.03 -38.72
N GLU A 42 23.44 2.82 -39.78
CA GLU A 42 24.70 2.86 -40.53
C GLU A 42 25.88 3.26 -39.64
N LYS A 43 25.70 4.28 -38.79
CA LYS A 43 26.73 4.72 -37.82
C LYS A 43 27.01 3.66 -36.74
N ASN A 44 26.01 2.84 -36.40
CA ASN A 44 26.07 1.89 -35.29
C ASN A 44 25.90 0.43 -35.74
N GLY A 45 26.44 0.07 -36.92
CA GLY A 45 26.16 -1.19 -37.61
C GLY A 45 26.48 -2.50 -36.85
N ASP A 46 27.21 -2.41 -35.73
CA ASP A 46 27.46 -3.56 -34.84
C ASP A 46 26.28 -3.87 -33.90
N MET A 47 25.28 -2.98 -33.82
CA MET A 47 24.11 -3.17 -32.98
C MET A 47 23.03 -4.00 -33.66
N ASP A 48 22.53 -5.01 -32.95
CA ASP A 48 21.34 -5.78 -33.36
C ASP A 48 20.05 -4.97 -33.12
N ILE A 49 19.86 -3.91 -33.91
CA ILE A 49 18.69 -3.03 -33.88
C ILE A 49 17.91 -3.23 -35.18
N SER A 50 16.70 -3.77 -35.07
CA SER A 50 15.78 -3.79 -36.20
C SER A 50 15.32 -2.37 -36.55
N THR A 51 15.17 -2.09 -37.84
CA THR A 51 14.57 -0.84 -38.34
C THR A 51 13.22 -0.54 -37.67
N ASP A 52 12.37 -1.55 -37.47
CA ASP A 52 11.04 -1.36 -36.86
C ASP A 52 11.09 -0.78 -35.44
N ILE A 53 11.99 -1.28 -34.59
CA ILE A 53 12.17 -0.76 -33.22
C ILE A 53 12.74 0.66 -33.26
N CYS A 54 13.67 0.94 -34.17
CA CYS A 54 14.17 2.31 -34.35
C CYS A 54 13.05 3.27 -34.77
N LEU A 55 12.23 2.89 -35.75
CA LEU A 55 11.11 3.71 -36.23
C LEU A 55 10.09 3.98 -35.12
N GLU A 56 9.86 2.99 -34.25
CA GLU A 56 9.01 3.16 -33.08
C GLU A 56 9.58 4.18 -32.10
N LEU A 57 10.87 4.09 -31.81
CA LEU A 57 11.56 5.04 -30.95
C LEU A 57 11.51 6.45 -31.52
N VAL A 58 11.97 6.65 -32.75
CA VAL A 58 12.02 7.98 -33.38
C VAL A 58 10.64 8.63 -33.48
N ALA A 59 9.60 7.86 -33.82
CA ALA A 59 8.23 8.38 -33.85
C ALA A 59 7.78 8.92 -32.49
N ASN A 60 8.12 8.22 -31.40
CA ASN A 60 7.78 8.65 -30.05
C ASN A 60 8.61 9.85 -29.58
N LEU A 61 9.89 9.93 -29.97
CA LEU A 61 10.71 11.12 -29.75
C LEU A 61 10.11 12.33 -30.47
N HIS A 62 9.63 12.15 -31.71
CA HIS A 62 8.99 13.22 -32.47
C HIS A 62 7.70 13.69 -31.80
N ASP A 63 6.78 12.77 -31.46
CA ASP A 63 5.54 13.12 -30.78
C ASP A 63 5.82 13.84 -29.44
N PHE A 64 6.83 13.40 -28.70
CA PHE A 64 7.26 14.05 -27.45
C PHE A 64 7.81 15.46 -27.69
N SER A 65 8.58 15.66 -28.77
CA SER A 65 9.13 16.97 -29.18
C SER A 65 8.06 17.99 -29.57
N LEU A 66 6.91 17.53 -30.07
CA LEU A 66 5.80 18.40 -30.46
C LEU A 66 4.99 18.90 -29.25
N ASN A 67 5.08 18.22 -28.11
CA ASN A 67 4.22 18.45 -26.96
C ASN A 67 4.81 19.41 -25.90
N THR A 68 5.14 20.63 -26.33
CA THR A 68 5.94 21.60 -25.54
C THR A 68 5.15 22.45 -24.53
N LYS A 69 3.82 22.30 -24.40
CA LYS A 69 2.97 23.33 -23.75
C LYS A 69 2.12 22.89 -22.55
N LYS A 70 2.09 21.62 -22.14
CA LYS A 70 1.33 21.18 -20.94
C LYS A 70 2.10 20.12 -20.15
N ASN A 71 2.04 20.22 -18.81
CA ASN A 71 2.58 19.29 -17.79
C ASN A 71 3.75 18.39 -18.25
N MET A 72 4.90 19.02 -18.49
CA MET A 72 6.14 18.40 -18.99
C MET A 72 6.61 17.22 -18.13
N TYR A 73 6.41 17.29 -16.81
CA TYR A 73 6.71 16.18 -15.89
C TYR A 73 5.90 14.92 -16.22
N SER A 74 4.59 15.04 -16.44
CA SER A 74 3.75 13.89 -16.79
C SER A 74 4.14 13.27 -18.13
N TYR A 75 4.47 14.08 -19.14
CA TYR A 75 4.92 13.54 -20.42
C TYR A 75 6.30 12.86 -20.31
N CYS A 76 7.18 13.38 -19.47
CA CYS A 76 8.43 12.72 -19.14
C CYS A 76 8.20 11.34 -18.52
N LEU A 77 7.28 11.22 -17.56
CA LEU A 77 6.94 9.93 -16.97
C LEU A 77 6.40 8.95 -18.01
N LEU A 78 5.51 9.39 -18.90
CA LEU A 78 5.03 8.56 -20.01
C LEU A 78 6.17 8.06 -20.91
N PHE A 79 7.11 8.95 -21.24
CA PHE A 79 8.27 8.59 -22.04
C PHE A 79 9.18 7.58 -21.34
N ILE A 80 9.43 7.77 -20.04
CA ILE A 80 10.20 6.82 -19.20
C ILE A 80 9.50 5.46 -19.13
N TYR A 81 8.18 5.42 -18.94
CA TYR A 81 7.42 4.18 -18.94
C TYR A 81 7.47 3.45 -20.27
N TRP A 82 7.49 4.19 -21.38
CA TRP A 82 7.64 3.61 -22.70
C TRP A 82 9.07 3.09 -22.92
N LEU A 83 10.10 3.82 -22.50
CA LEU A 83 11.50 3.37 -22.55
C LEU A 83 11.74 2.11 -21.71
N TYR A 84 10.98 1.89 -20.64
CA TYR A 84 11.05 0.70 -19.81
C TYR A 84 10.61 -0.59 -20.54
N ASN A 85 9.99 -0.48 -21.72
CA ASN A 85 9.69 -1.63 -22.56
C ASN A 85 10.99 -2.39 -22.92
N GLU A 86 11.06 -3.66 -22.57
CA GLU A 86 12.24 -4.51 -22.72
C GLU A 86 12.81 -4.57 -24.13
N LYS A 87 11.97 -4.45 -25.17
CA LYS A 87 12.44 -4.41 -26.56
C LYS A 87 13.23 -3.15 -26.89
N ILE A 88 12.95 -2.05 -26.21
CA ILE A 88 13.67 -0.77 -26.37
C ILE A 88 14.82 -0.70 -25.37
N PHE A 89 14.53 -0.96 -24.09
CA PHE A 89 15.53 -0.85 -23.02
C PHE A 89 16.75 -1.74 -23.23
N SER A 90 16.58 -2.96 -23.74
CA SER A 90 17.70 -3.88 -24.00
C SER A 90 18.56 -3.52 -25.21
N LYS A 91 18.08 -2.61 -26.07
CA LYS A 91 18.69 -2.30 -27.37
C LYS A 91 19.32 -0.91 -27.43
N PHE A 92 18.83 0.03 -26.62
CA PHE A 92 19.29 1.42 -26.64
C PHE A 92 19.85 1.83 -25.29
N SER A 93 21.05 2.43 -25.29
CA SER A 93 21.58 3.16 -24.15
C SER A 93 20.99 4.57 -24.10
N SER A 94 21.13 5.30 -22.99
CA SER A 94 20.71 6.71 -22.93
C SER A 94 21.42 7.56 -24.01
N LYS A 95 22.70 7.29 -24.26
CA LYS A 95 23.48 7.94 -25.32
C LYS A 95 22.90 7.67 -26.72
N HIS A 96 22.47 6.44 -27.00
CA HIS A 96 21.84 6.13 -28.28
C HIS A 96 20.52 6.89 -28.47
N ILE A 97 19.73 7.04 -27.40
CA ILE A 97 18.48 7.81 -27.45
C ILE A 97 18.78 9.30 -27.67
N ASP A 98 19.83 9.83 -27.03
CA ASP A 98 20.29 11.21 -27.26
C ASP A 98 20.71 11.45 -28.72
N GLU A 99 21.50 10.54 -29.28
CA GLU A 99 21.94 10.60 -30.68
C GLU A 99 20.76 10.57 -31.66
N LEU A 100 19.76 9.71 -31.43
CA LEU A 100 18.53 9.67 -32.24
C LEU A 100 17.73 10.97 -32.12
N TYR A 101 17.69 11.57 -30.93
CA TYR A 101 17.04 12.87 -30.71
C TYR A 101 17.72 13.98 -31.50
N ASP A 102 19.05 14.01 -31.48
CA ASP A 102 19.85 15.02 -32.17
C ASP A 102 19.74 14.88 -33.70
N ASP A 103 19.82 13.65 -34.22
CA ASP A 103 19.61 13.35 -35.65
C ASP A 103 18.19 13.73 -36.09
N LEU A 104 17.16 13.49 -35.26
CA LEU A 104 15.78 13.87 -35.52
C LEU A 104 15.62 15.40 -35.58
N ILE A 105 16.13 16.13 -34.58
CA ILE A 105 16.05 17.60 -34.52
C ILE A 105 16.78 18.23 -35.71
N SER A 106 17.95 17.70 -36.05
CA SER A 106 18.74 18.12 -37.21
C SER A 106 17.95 17.93 -38.51
N THR A 107 17.30 16.77 -38.68
CA THR A 107 16.47 16.47 -39.87
C THR A 107 15.29 17.44 -40.01
N TYR A 108 14.74 17.93 -38.90
CA TYR A 108 13.70 18.96 -38.87
C TYR A 108 14.23 20.40 -38.92
N ASN A 109 15.51 20.61 -39.20
CA ASN A 109 16.16 21.92 -39.20
C ASN A 109 15.87 22.71 -37.91
N TYR A 110 15.88 22.05 -36.76
CA TYR A 110 15.63 22.65 -35.44
C TYR A 110 14.25 23.30 -35.26
N SER A 111 13.27 22.96 -36.11
CA SER A 111 11.87 23.41 -35.97
C SER A 111 11.13 22.73 -34.80
N ILE A 112 11.67 21.61 -34.32
CA ILE A 112 11.27 20.92 -33.09
C ILE A 112 12.40 21.00 -32.05
N LYS A 113 12.08 20.78 -30.78
CA LYS A 113 13.05 20.85 -29.68
C LYS A 113 13.04 19.59 -28.84
N LYS A 114 14.21 19.21 -28.34
CA LYS A 114 14.35 18.19 -27.30
C LYS A 114 13.71 18.71 -26.01
N PRO A 115 12.67 18.04 -25.47
CA PRO A 115 12.16 18.38 -24.15
C PRO A 115 13.23 18.13 -23.10
N GLU A 116 13.31 18.98 -22.07
CA GLU A 116 14.16 18.74 -20.89
C GLU A 116 13.63 17.56 -20.08
N CYS A 117 14.01 16.35 -20.50
CA CYS A 117 13.59 15.11 -19.87
C CYS A 117 14.80 14.25 -19.55
N ASN A 118 15.11 14.10 -18.27
CA ASN A 118 16.14 13.16 -17.86
C ASN A 118 15.52 11.75 -17.71
N TYR A 119 16.02 10.81 -18.51
CA TYR A 119 15.72 9.37 -18.45
C TYR A 119 16.95 8.53 -18.09
N ASP A 120 18.09 9.16 -17.79
CA ASP A 120 19.32 8.47 -17.37
C ASP A 120 19.10 7.61 -16.14
N GLN A 121 18.09 7.94 -15.31
CA GLN A 121 17.76 7.09 -14.17
C GLN A 121 17.50 5.63 -14.56
N LEU A 122 16.95 5.35 -15.74
CA LEU A 122 16.70 3.97 -16.19
C LEU A 122 18.00 3.18 -16.39
N TYR A 123 19.11 3.87 -16.62
CA TYR A 123 20.42 3.31 -16.96
C TYR A 123 21.44 3.39 -15.81
N MET A 124 20.97 3.63 -14.58
CA MET A 124 21.83 3.66 -13.40
C MET A 124 22.30 2.26 -13.04
N ASN A 125 23.62 2.04 -13.06
CA ASN A 125 24.21 0.72 -12.79
C ASN A 125 23.97 0.22 -11.35
N ASP A 126 23.69 1.11 -10.41
CA ASP A 126 23.56 0.79 -8.99
C ASP A 126 22.10 0.72 -8.51
N VAL A 127 21.14 0.89 -9.40
CA VAL A 127 19.70 0.78 -9.09
C VAL A 127 19.02 -0.05 -10.17
N SER A 128 18.34 -1.14 -9.79
CA SER A 128 17.61 -1.93 -10.76
C SER A 128 16.46 -1.11 -11.38
N THR A 129 16.21 -1.33 -12.67
CA THR A 129 15.13 -0.63 -13.38
C THR A 129 13.76 -0.91 -12.77
N GLU A 130 13.52 -2.12 -12.22
CA GLU A 130 12.30 -2.41 -11.44
C GLU A 130 12.14 -1.47 -10.24
N ASN A 131 13.23 -1.20 -9.51
CA ASN A 131 13.21 -0.30 -8.35
C ASN A 131 12.93 1.16 -8.75
N ILE A 132 13.46 1.61 -9.89
CA ILE A 132 13.10 2.92 -10.45
C ILE A 132 11.60 2.97 -10.80
N MET A 133 11.06 1.90 -11.39
CA MET A 133 9.65 1.83 -11.75
C MET A 133 8.71 1.84 -10.52
N LYS A 134 9.08 1.14 -9.44
CA LYS A 134 8.39 1.24 -8.15
C LYS A 134 8.33 2.69 -7.67
N LEU A 135 9.47 3.38 -7.69
CA LEU A 135 9.55 4.77 -7.23
C LEU A 135 8.65 5.70 -8.06
N LEU A 136 8.72 5.61 -9.39
CA LEU A 136 7.94 6.44 -10.30
C LEU A 136 6.43 6.21 -10.12
N ASN A 137 6.00 4.97 -9.89
CA ASN A 137 4.60 4.61 -9.71
C ASN A 137 4.04 4.94 -8.32
N PHE A 138 4.88 5.15 -7.31
CA PHE A 138 4.43 5.35 -5.94
C PHE A 138 3.44 6.53 -5.82
N SER A 139 3.79 7.66 -6.44
CA SER A 139 3.04 8.91 -6.31
C SER A 139 1.68 8.88 -6.97
N ASP A 140 1.57 8.33 -8.18
CA ASP A 140 0.30 8.24 -8.92
C ASP A 140 -0.71 7.27 -8.27
N ASN A 141 -0.19 6.38 -7.42
CA ASN A 141 -0.94 5.33 -6.72
C ASN A 141 -1.07 5.58 -5.22
N ILE A 142 -0.68 6.75 -4.72
CA ILE A 142 -0.67 7.05 -3.27
C ILE A 142 -2.04 6.83 -2.62
N ASN A 143 -3.14 7.22 -3.28
CA ASN A 143 -4.49 7.06 -2.74
C ASN A 143 -4.88 5.59 -2.59
N ASP A 144 -4.51 4.74 -3.57
CA ASP A 144 -4.78 3.31 -3.54
C ASP A 144 -3.91 2.62 -2.48
N ILE A 145 -2.63 3.00 -2.39
CA ILE A 145 -1.70 2.54 -1.34
C ILE A 145 -2.25 2.88 0.05
N VAL A 146 -2.69 4.12 0.28
CA VAL A 146 -3.31 4.55 1.55
C VAL A 146 -4.55 3.74 1.87
N ARG A 147 -5.45 3.55 0.88
CA ARG A 147 -6.70 2.79 1.05
C ARG A 147 -6.41 1.34 1.46
N ILE A 148 -5.49 0.67 0.77
CA ILE A 148 -5.14 -0.73 1.01
C ILE A 148 -4.44 -0.88 2.37
N MET A 149 -3.40 -0.08 2.64
CA MET A 149 -2.64 -0.19 3.88
C MET A 149 -3.44 0.21 5.13
N LYS A 150 -4.53 0.97 5.00
CA LYS A 150 -5.46 1.22 6.12
C LYS A 150 -6.33 0.02 6.49
N ASN A 151 -6.42 -0.97 5.61
CA ASN A 151 -7.25 -2.15 5.79
C ASN A 151 -6.39 -3.42 5.78
N PRO A 152 -5.94 -3.92 6.95
CA PRO A 152 -5.17 -5.16 7.05
C PRO A 152 -5.86 -6.42 6.51
N LYS A 153 -7.16 -6.33 6.20
CA LYS A 153 -7.96 -7.41 5.59
C LYS A 153 -8.09 -7.28 4.06
N ASP A 154 -7.55 -6.22 3.45
CA ASP A 154 -7.51 -6.09 1.99
C ASP A 154 -6.64 -7.21 1.42
N GLU A 155 -7.11 -7.88 0.38
CA GLU A 155 -6.41 -9.00 -0.26
C GLU A 155 -5.00 -8.60 -0.77
N ASN A 156 -4.80 -7.31 -1.07
CA ASN A 156 -3.52 -6.77 -1.54
C ASN A 156 -2.68 -6.18 -0.40
N PHE A 157 -3.09 -6.28 0.87
CA PHE A 157 -2.41 -5.63 1.99
C PHE A 157 -0.93 -6.02 2.09
N GLU A 158 -0.64 -7.32 2.09
CA GLU A 158 0.74 -7.83 2.23
C GLU A 158 1.63 -7.35 1.09
N THR A 159 1.17 -7.54 -0.17
CA THR A 159 1.91 -7.10 -1.36
C THR A 159 2.11 -5.58 -1.38
N CYS A 160 1.09 -4.81 -1.01
CA CYS A 160 1.16 -3.35 -0.93
C CYS A 160 2.12 -2.89 0.17
N CYS A 161 2.09 -3.52 1.35
CA CYS A 161 3.01 -3.18 2.42
C CYS A 161 4.45 -3.48 2.02
N GLN A 162 4.70 -4.67 1.44
CA GLN A 162 6.02 -5.03 0.96
C GLN A 162 6.51 -4.07 -0.12
N TYR A 163 5.63 -3.63 -1.02
CA TYR A 163 5.95 -2.59 -2.00
C TYR A 163 6.39 -1.27 -1.34
N VAL A 164 5.67 -0.79 -0.31
CA VAL A 164 6.06 0.43 0.40
C VAL A 164 7.38 0.25 1.15
N LYS A 165 7.58 -0.90 1.80
CA LYS A 165 8.82 -1.26 2.49
C LYS A 165 10.02 -1.27 1.53
N ASP A 166 9.86 -1.86 0.35
CA ASP A 166 10.90 -1.89 -0.67
C ASP A 166 11.28 -0.47 -1.13
N ASN A 167 10.29 0.38 -1.38
CA ASN A 167 10.52 1.78 -1.77
C ASN A 167 11.20 2.58 -0.65
N PHE A 168 10.81 2.37 0.62
CA PHE A 168 11.44 2.99 1.77
C PHE A 168 12.92 2.59 1.87
N ASN A 169 13.22 1.29 1.82
CA ASN A 169 14.58 0.77 1.91
C ASN A 169 15.45 1.25 0.75
N LEU A 170 14.91 1.25 -0.47
CA LEU A 170 15.56 1.77 -1.66
C LEU A 170 15.94 3.25 -1.47
N TYR A 171 14.98 4.07 -1.04
CA TYR A 171 15.22 5.48 -0.79
C TYR A 171 16.32 5.67 0.26
N LYS A 172 16.19 5.03 1.42
CA LYS A 172 17.12 5.20 2.54
C LYS A 172 18.54 4.78 2.19
N ASN A 173 18.69 3.59 1.62
CA ASN A 173 19.98 2.94 1.46
C ASN A 173 20.70 3.36 0.17
N THR A 174 19.96 3.72 -0.88
CA THR A 174 20.54 3.89 -2.22
C THR A 174 20.32 5.29 -2.78
N LEU A 175 19.16 5.91 -2.55
CA LEU A 175 18.77 7.12 -3.29
C LEU A 175 18.88 8.42 -2.49
N SER A 176 18.90 8.36 -1.15
CA SER A 176 18.85 9.53 -0.27
C SER A 176 20.00 10.51 -0.47
N SER A 177 21.17 10.03 -0.89
CA SER A 177 22.38 10.82 -1.16
C SER A 177 22.54 11.25 -2.62
N LYS A 178 21.72 10.72 -3.55
CA LYS A 178 21.88 10.94 -4.99
C LYS A 178 21.42 12.33 -5.46
N CYS A 179 20.56 12.99 -4.68
CA CYS A 179 20.05 14.32 -4.99
C CYS A 179 20.50 15.32 -3.93
N SER A 180 21.48 16.15 -4.28
CA SER A 180 22.00 17.20 -3.41
C SER A 180 21.03 18.38 -3.36
N ASN A 181 20.01 18.38 -2.48
CA ASN A 181 19.09 19.50 -2.12
C ASN A 181 18.49 20.41 -3.22
N ILE A 182 18.80 20.19 -4.50
CA ILE A 182 18.34 20.99 -5.64
C ILE A 182 17.16 20.23 -6.21
N ILE A 183 15.99 20.46 -5.62
CA ILE A 183 14.73 20.27 -6.31
C ILE A 183 14.81 21.14 -7.56
N GLY A 184 14.76 20.56 -8.76
CA GLY A 184 14.54 21.35 -9.99
C GLY A 184 15.33 20.95 -11.23
N ASN A 185 16.52 20.33 -11.13
CA ASN A 185 17.37 20.13 -12.32
C ASN A 185 17.26 18.73 -12.96
N SER A 186 16.58 17.78 -12.34
CA SER A 186 16.31 16.47 -12.95
C SER A 186 14.91 15.93 -12.62
N THR A 187 14.30 15.26 -13.59
CA THR A 187 13.04 14.51 -13.42
C THR A 187 13.15 13.49 -12.29
N PHE A 188 14.32 12.88 -12.14
CA PHE A 188 14.61 11.92 -11.09
C PHE A 188 14.59 12.55 -9.68
N CYS A 189 15.31 13.66 -9.47
CA CYS A 189 15.32 14.33 -8.17
C CYS A 189 13.95 14.93 -7.82
N THR A 190 13.21 15.39 -8.83
CA THR A 190 11.81 15.81 -8.66
C THR A 190 10.96 14.63 -8.19
N THR A 191 11.08 13.46 -8.84
CA THR A 191 10.37 12.23 -8.43
C THR A 191 10.73 11.80 -7.01
N LEU A 192 12.01 11.86 -6.64
CA LEU A 192 12.45 11.54 -5.28
C LEU A 192 11.88 12.51 -4.23
N GLY A 193 11.82 13.80 -4.55
CA GLY A 193 11.17 14.81 -3.70
C GLY A 193 9.69 14.52 -3.51
N ILE A 194 8.97 14.23 -4.60
CA ILE A 194 7.53 13.89 -4.57
C ILE A 194 7.31 12.60 -3.77
N PHE A 195 8.12 11.57 -4.00
CA PHE A 195 8.08 10.32 -3.23
C PHE A 195 8.19 10.58 -1.73
N LYS A 196 9.19 11.37 -1.30
CA LYS A 196 9.39 11.71 0.10
C LYS A 196 8.15 12.37 0.72
N MET A 197 7.54 13.33 0.01
CA MET A 197 6.32 13.99 0.48
C MET A 197 5.17 12.99 0.60
N ASN A 198 4.92 12.19 -0.44
CA ASN A 198 3.83 11.23 -0.47
C ASN A 198 3.99 10.11 0.57
N TYR A 199 5.22 9.67 0.84
CA TYR A 199 5.49 8.72 1.89
C TYR A 199 5.12 9.26 3.28
N GLU A 200 5.45 10.52 3.58
CA GLU A 200 5.06 11.14 4.86
C GLU A 200 3.54 11.37 4.95
N VAL A 201 2.88 11.65 3.83
CA VAL A 201 1.40 11.67 3.76
C VAL A 201 0.81 10.29 4.08
N LEU A 202 1.33 9.23 3.47
CA LEU A 202 0.95 7.85 3.78
C LEU A 202 1.12 7.57 5.28
N ARG A 203 2.30 7.89 5.83
CA ARG A 203 2.60 7.71 7.25
C ARG A 203 1.57 8.40 8.14
N GLY A 204 1.28 9.69 7.88
CA GLY A 204 0.27 10.44 8.63
C GLY A 204 -1.11 9.80 8.56
N HIS A 205 -1.51 9.30 7.39
CA HIS A 205 -2.76 8.58 7.23
C HIS A 205 -2.81 7.24 7.98
N LEU A 206 -1.72 6.47 7.99
CA LEU A 206 -1.64 5.19 8.71
C LEU A 206 -1.64 5.38 10.23
N SER A 207 -1.03 6.46 10.73
CA SER A 207 -1.09 6.79 12.16
C SER A 207 -2.52 6.99 12.66
N THR A 208 -3.46 7.46 11.82
CA THR A 208 -4.88 7.61 12.22
C THR A 208 -5.57 6.28 12.52
N VAL A 209 -5.07 5.17 11.99
CA VAL A 209 -5.56 3.80 12.22
C VAL A 209 -4.57 2.97 13.05
N LYS A 210 -3.67 3.63 13.79
CA LYS A 210 -2.66 3.02 14.67
C LYS A 210 -1.68 2.09 13.95
N ILE A 211 -1.50 2.24 12.64
CA ILE A 211 -0.45 1.56 11.88
C ILE A 211 0.77 2.49 11.83
N ASN A 212 1.89 2.02 12.38
CA ASN A 212 3.12 2.81 12.46
C ASN A 212 4.14 2.31 11.44
N ILE A 213 4.52 3.19 10.52
CA ILE A 213 5.64 2.98 9.59
C ILE A 213 6.76 3.99 9.91
N PRO A 214 8.03 3.62 9.66
CA PRO A 214 9.18 4.50 9.96
C PRO A 214 9.11 5.81 9.19
N SER A 215 9.61 6.91 9.76
CA SER A 215 9.78 8.15 8.99
C SER A 215 10.98 8.07 8.06
N ILE A 216 10.87 8.68 6.88
CA ILE A 216 12.01 8.82 5.96
C ILE A 216 13.11 9.70 6.55
N ASN A 217 12.76 10.65 7.41
CA ASN A 217 13.68 11.63 7.99
C ASN A 217 14.41 11.12 9.25
N GLU A 218 14.02 9.97 9.80
CA GLU A 218 14.70 9.39 10.97
C GLU A 218 16.11 8.91 10.59
N SER A 219 17.08 9.18 11.46
CA SER A 219 18.48 8.82 11.25
C SER A 219 18.77 7.33 11.50
N SER A 220 17.92 6.63 12.25
CA SER A 220 18.07 5.21 12.57
C SER A 220 17.31 4.32 11.59
N ALA A 221 17.88 3.14 11.30
CA ALA A 221 17.18 2.08 10.58
C ALA A 221 16.16 1.44 11.53
N THR A 222 14.91 1.88 11.45
CA THR A 222 13.80 1.26 12.16
C THR A 222 13.23 0.14 11.30
N GLU A 223 12.89 -0.99 11.90
CA GLU A 223 12.26 -2.10 11.17
C GLU A 223 10.92 -1.63 10.58
N PHE A 224 10.67 -1.96 9.31
CA PHE A 224 9.40 -1.68 8.64
C PHE A 224 8.47 -2.90 8.83
N PRO A 225 7.47 -2.82 9.72
CA PRO A 225 6.56 -3.93 9.96
C PRO A 225 5.57 -4.05 8.81
N CYS A 226 5.49 -5.23 8.19
CA CYS A 226 4.47 -5.59 7.21
C CYS A 226 3.62 -6.79 7.63
N SER A 227 3.79 -7.24 8.86
CA SER A 227 2.94 -8.26 9.45
C SER A 227 1.50 -7.75 9.47
N HIS A 228 0.54 -8.63 9.19
CA HIS A 228 -0.83 -8.40 9.62
C HIS A 228 -0.78 -7.91 11.07
N ILE A 229 -1.55 -6.87 11.41
CA ILE A 229 -1.98 -6.71 12.79
C ILE A 229 -2.53 -8.10 13.15
N PRO A 230 -1.93 -8.81 14.13
CA PRO A 230 -2.43 -10.11 14.52
C PRO A 230 -3.94 -9.98 14.69
N GLU A 231 -4.66 -11.02 14.30
CA GLU A 231 -6.09 -11.10 14.51
C GLU A 231 -6.37 -11.07 16.03
N GLU A 232 -6.25 -9.90 16.66
CA GLU A 232 -6.33 -9.71 18.11
C GLU A 232 -7.80 -9.74 18.58
N THR A 233 -8.66 -10.32 17.76
CA THR A 233 -10.08 -10.55 18.06
C THR A 233 -10.55 -11.95 17.61
N GLY A 234 -9.74 -12.73 16.88
CA GLY A 234 -10.10 -14.10 16.49
C GLY A 234 -9.74 -15.11 17.58
N GLY A 235 -8.45 -15.27 17.88
CA GLY A 235 -7.96 -16.32 18.78
C GLY A 235 -8.39 -16.18 20.24
N HIS A 236 -8.49 -14.96 20.77
CA HIS A 236 -8.90 -14.70 22.15
C HIS A 236 -10.42 -14.81 22.35
N LEU A 237 -11.20 -14.40 21.35
CA LEU A 237 -12.66 -14.57 21.36
C LEU A 237 -13.02 -16.05 21.28
N THR A 238 -12.37 -16.83 20.42
CA THR A 238 -12.59 -18.28 20.34
C THR A 238 -12.22 -18.99 21.64
N LYS A 239 -11.12 -18.60 22.30
CA LYS A 239 -10.74 -19.14 23.62
C LYS A 239 -11.74 -18.75 24.72
N GLY A 240 -12.21 -17.50 24.72
CA GLY A 240 -13.21 -17.01 25.67
C GLY A 240 -14.57 -17.70 25.49
N ILE A 241 -15.02 -17.86 24.24
CA ILE A 241 -16.27 -18.58 23.92
C ILE A 241 -16.18 -20.04 24.37
N LYS A 242 -15.07 -20.73 24.04
CA LYS A 242 -14.87 -22.14 24.44
C LYS A 242 -14.85 -22.31 25.96
N PHE A 243 -14.23 -21.40 26.69
CA PHE A 243 -14.25 -21.42 28.16
C PHE A 243 -15.67 -21.21 28.72
N LEU A 244 -16.46 -20.30 28.13
CA LEU A 244 -17.85 -20.08 28.52
C LEU A 244 -18.73 -21.29 28.24
N GLU A 245 -18.51 -21.99 27.12
CA GLU A 245 -19.17 -23.27 26.80
C GLU A 245 -18.84 -24.34 27.86
N GLU A 246 -17.56 -24.51 28.20
CA GLU A 246 -17.11 -25.47 29.21
C GLU A 246 -17.67 -25.19 30.62
N VAL A 247 -17.78 -23.90 31.00
CA VAL A 247 -18.39 -23.50 32.27
C VAL A 247 -19.88 -23.77 32.25
N ALA A 248 -20.58 -23.44 31.16
CA ALA A 248 -22.01 -23.64 31.02
C ALA A 248 -22.42 -25.12 31.10
N ASP A 249 -21.63 -26.00 30.48
CA ASP A 249 -21.80 -27.45 30.58
C ASP A 249 -21.63 -27.95 32.03
N ARG A 250 -20.63 -27.42 32.75
CA ARG A 250 -20.38 -27.79 34.16
C ARG A 250 -21.46 -27.32 35.12
N VAL A 251 -22.13 -26.21 34.83
CA VAL A 251 -23.23 -25.69 35.67
C VAL A 251 -24.62 -26.17 35.24
N GLY A 252 -24.70 -27.01 34.18
CA GLY A 252 -25.96 -27.65 33.76
C GLY A 252 -26.96 -26.71 33.09
N LEU A 253 -26.49 -25.64 32.43
CA LEU A 253 -27.36 -24.73 31.69
C LEU A 253 -27.95 -25.40 30.44
N ARG A 254 -29.18 -25.07 30.08
CA ARG A 254 -29.81 -25.64 28.86
C ARG A 254 -29.17 -25.01 27.62
N SER A 255 -28.98 -25.79 26.56
CA SER A 255 -28.26 -25.36 25.34
C SER A 255 -28.73 -24.03 24.77
N GLY A 256 -30.05 -23.74 24.79
CA GLY A 256 -30.61 -22.48 24.33
C GLY A 256 -30.27 -21.26 25.19
N GLU A 257 -29.97 -21.44 26.47
CA GLU A 257 -29.54 -20.37 27.38
C GLU A 257 -28.07 -20.02 27.10
N VAL A 258 -27.22 -21.03 26.88
CA VAL A 258 -25.80 -20.89 26.55
C VAL A 258 -25.59 -20.07 25.28
N THR A 259 -26.36 -20.37 24.22
CA THR A 259 -26.28 -19.63 22.95
C THR A 259 -26.66 -18.15 23.12
N ASN A 260 -27.64 -17.85 23.97
CA ASN A 260 -28.03 -16.47 24.27
C ASN A 260 -26.95 -15.73 25.07
N TYR A 261 -26.27 -16.39 26.00
CA TYR A 261 -25.16 -15.80 26.76
C TYR A 261 -23.93 -15.55 25.89
N ILE A 262 -23.55 -16.51 25.04
CA ILE A 262 -22.43 -16.36 24.09
C ILE A 262 -22.75 -15.25 23.08
N GLY A 263 -23.98 -15.19 22.59
CA GLY A 263 -24.46 -14.12 21.71
C GLY A 263 -24.40 -12.74 22.37
N ALA A 264 -24.86 -12.62 23.62
CA ALA A 264 -24.80 -11.36 24.37
C ALA A 264 -23.37 -10.91 24.67
N PHE A 265 -22.48 -11.85 25.03
CA PHE A 265 -21.06 -11.57 25.28
C PHE A 265 -20.33 -11.17 24.00
N SER A 266 -20.53 -11.91 22.91
CA SER A 266 -19.99 -11.61 21.59
C SER A 266 -20.50 -10.24 21.09
N GLY A 267 -21.79 -9.95 21.28
CA GLY A 267 -22.42 -8.66 20.96
C GLY A 267 -21.87 -7.49 21.77
N ALA A 268 -21.51 -7.71 23.04
CA ALA A 268 -20.91 -6.68 23.90
C ALA A 268 -19.45 -6.37 23.51
N ILE A 269 -18.69 -7.36 23.03
CA ILE A 269 -17.30 -7.19 22.58
C ILE A 269 -17.24 -6.54 21.19
N SER A 270 -18.05 -7.05 20.25
CA SER A 270 -18.15 -6.53 18.87
C SER A 270 -18.75 -5.12 18.83
N GLY A 271 -19.65 -4.81 19.76
CA GLY A 271 -20.38 -3.54 19.79
C GLY A 271 -21.67 -3.54 18.98
N ASP A 272 -22.01 -4.65 18.31
CA ASP A 272 -23.15 -4.76 17.40
C ASP A 272 -24.49 -4.66 18.15
N ALA A 273 -24.53 -4.98 19.44
CA ALA A 273 -25.75 -4.96 20.25
C ALA A 273 -25.97 -3.65 21.04
N MET A 274 -24.96 -2.77 21.16
CA MET A 274 -24.97 -1.67 22.14
C MET A 274 -24.78 -0.27 21.53
N GLY A 275 -24.61 -0.19 20.20
CA GLY A 275 -24.39 1.07 19.48
C GLY A 275 -22.99 1.64 19.66
N PRO A 276 -22.49 2.44 18.69
CA PRO A 276 -21.16 3.04 18.79
C PRO A 276 -21.10 4.01 19.99
N ASN A 277 -20.03 3.89 20.81
CA ASN A 277 -19.74 4.69 22.02
C ASN A 277 -20.51 4.36 23.31
N SER A 278 -21.04 3.14 23.45
CA SER A 278 -21.56 2.68 24.74
C SER A 278 -20.48 2.72 25.83
N GLN A 279 -20.78 3.36 26.98
CA GLN A 279 -19.88 3.36 28.15
C GLN A 279 -19.59 1.94 28.64
N VAL A 280 -20.51 1.00 28.41
CA VAL A 280 -20.33 -0.42 28.73
C VAL A 280 -19.28 -1.05 27.81
N GLN A 281 -19.29 -0.72 26.52
CA GLN A 281 -18.26 -1.18 25.58
C GLN A 281 -16.87 -0.62 25.95
N THR A 282 -16.80 0.66 26.32
CA THR A 282 -15.56 1.27 26.80
C THR A 282 -15.08 0.64 28.11
N TYR A 283 -15.99 0.35 29.03
CA TYR A 283 -15.67 -0.30 30.30
C TYR A 283 -15.18 -1.74 30.09
N VAL A 284 -15.86 -2.53 29.26
CA VAL A 284 -15.47 -3.91 28.94
C VAL A 284 -14.12 -3.95 28.24
N ARG A 285 -13.86 -3.08 27.24
CA ARG A 285 -12.54 -2.99 26.59
C ARG A 285 -11.45 -2.56 27.56
N LYS A 286 -11.70 -1.50 28.35
CA LYS A 286 -10.74 -1.01 29.34
C LYS A 286 -10.47 -2.03 30.45
N ALA A 287 -11.48 -2.84 30.81
CA ALA A 287 -11.35 -3.94 31.74
C ALA A 287 -10.61 -5.15 31.17
N ILE A 288 -10.55 -5.31 29.84
CA ILE A 288 -9.73 -6.33 29.15
C ILE A 288 -8.28 -5.83 29.00
N ASP A 289 -8.11 -4.56 28.64
CA ASP A 289 -6.80 -3.93 28.40
C ASP A 289 -6.02 -3.74 29.71
N ASN A 290 -6.68 -3.33 30.80
CA ASN A 290 -6.02 -3.04 32.09
C ASN A 290 -5.65 -4.29 32.90
N SER A 291 -6.19 -5.45 32.54
CA SER A 291 -6.08 -6.68 33.32
C SER A 291 -4.89 -7.57 32.93
N GLY A 292 -4.12 -7.24 31.89
CA GLY A 292 -2.94 -8.03 31.49
C GLY A 292 -3.24 -9.51 31.23
N ILE A 293 -4.45 -9.83 30.73
CA ILE A 293 -5.15 -11.13 30.79
C ILE A 293 -4.40 -12.33 30.19
N PHE A 294 -3.28 -12.13 29.49
CA PHE A 294 -2.56 -13.21 28.79
C PHE A 294 -1.06 -13.33 29.12
N ASP A 295 -0.61 -12.88 30.30
CA ASP A 295 0.69 -13.32 30.82
C ASP A 295 0.50 -14.46 31.84
N THR A 296 0.67 -15.70 31.35
CA THR A 296 0.38 -16.95 32.08
C THR A 296 1.46 -17.37 33.08
N SER A 297 2.23 -16.42 33.63
CA SER A 297 3.36 -16.73 34.52
C SER A 297 3.06 -16.52 36.01
N ASN A 298 1.93 -15.91 36.40
CA ASN A 298 1.65 -15.56 37.79
C ASN A 298 0.46 -16.34 38.41
N PRO A 299 0.72 -17.27 39.36
CA PRO A 299 -0.33 -18.11 39.96
C PRO A 299 -1.30 -17.36 40.88
N ILE A 300 -0.90 -16.22 41.48
CA ILE A 300 -1.77 -15.41 42.35
C ILE A 300 -2.79 -14.62 41.52
N ALA A 301 -2.41 -14.19 40.32
CA ALA A 301 -3.34 -13.60 39.37
C ALA A 301 -4.43 -14.60 38.98
N ASN A 302 -4.11 -15.89 38.89
CA ASN A 302 -5.04 -16.95 38.50
C ASN A 302 -6.18 -17.20 39.53
N GLU A 303 -5.90 -17.04 40.83
CA GLU A 303 -6.93 -17.12 41.88
C GLU A 303 -7.85 -15.89 41.88
N VAL A 304 -7.29 -14.70 41.69
CA VAL A 304 -8.08 -13.45 41.60
C VAL A 304 -8.93 -13.45 40.32
N ILE A 305 -8.40 -13.99 39.21
CA ILE A 305 -9.11 -14.15 37.93
C ILE A 305 -10.25 -15.15 38.06
N ASN A 306 -10.03 -16.30 38.71
CA ASN A 306 -11.11 -17.24 39.01
C ASN A 306 -12.17 -16.59 39.89
N ALA A 307 -11.80 -15.78 40.87
CA ALA A 307 -12.75 -15.03 41.69
C ALA A 307 -13.53 -14.01 40.85
N PHE A 308 -12.91 -13.20 39.98
CA PHE A 308 -13.63 -12.18 39.19
C PHE A 308 -14.55 -12.77 38.11
N PHE A 309 -14.14 -13.85 37.43
CA PHE A 309 -14.93 -14.48 36.36
C PHE A 309 -15.89 -15.58 36.83
N THR A 310 -15.76 -16.09 38.06
CA THR A 310 -16.87 -16.82 38.69
C THR A 310 -17.82 -15.84 39.37
N ILE A 311 -17.34 -14.88 40.16
CA ILE A 311 -18.20 -14.03 41.00
C ILE A 311 -19.02 -13.03 40.18
N ILE A 312 -18.53 -12.41 39.10
CA ILE A 312 -19.34 -11.43 38.36
C ILE A 312 -20.51 -12.09 37.60
N PRO A 313 -20.29 -13.18 36.85
CA PRO A 313 -21.42 -13.95 36.27
C PRO A 313 -22.31 -14.55 37.36
N PHE A 314 -21.77 -15.02 38.48
CA PHE A 314 -22.55 -15.60 39.59
C PHE A 314 -23.36 -14.54 40.35
N LEU A 315 -22.85 -13.32 40.51
CA LEU A 315 -23.57 -12.17 41.07
C LEU A 315 -24.65 -11.67 40.11
N PHE A 316 -24.39 -11.71 38.80
CA PHE A 316 -25.39 -11.38 37.79
C PHE A 316 -26.50 -12.44 37.70
N ILE A 317 -26.15 -13.71 37.90
CA ILE A 317 -27.09 -14.83 38.06
C ILE A 317 -27.90 -14.67 39.35
N LEU A 318 -27.27 -14.38 40.50
CA LEU A 318 -27.97 -14.11 41.77
C LEU A 318 -28.89 -12.89 41.68
N TYR A 319 -28.47 -11.84 40.98
CA TYR A 319 -29.27 -10.65 40.74
C TYR A 319 -30.50 -10.97 39.86
N LYS A 320 -30.33 -11.71 38.76
CA LYS A 320 -31.46 -12.09 37.89
C LYS A 320 -32.39 -13.14 38.52
N VAL A 321 -31.86 -14.10 39.28
CA VAL A 321 -32.66 -15.12 39.98
C VAL A 321 -33.48 -14.48 41.10
N ASN A 322 -32.95 -13.47 41.82
CA ASN A 322 -33.73 -12.72 42.82
C ASN A 322 -34.73 -11.72 42.20
N VAL A 323 -34.49 -11.23 40.99
CA VAL A 323 -35.48 -10.41 40.26
C VAL A 323 -36.61 -11.27 39.69
N PHE A 324 -36.35 -12.55 39.38
CA PHE A 324 -37.39 -13.50 38.96
C PHE A 324 -38.17 -14.15 40.12
N SER A 325 -37.60 -14.21 41.33
CA SER A 325 -38.34 -14.67 42.52
C SER A 325 -39.23 -13.59 43.15
N ALA A 326 -39.11 -12.33 42.71
CA ALA A 326 -39.91 -11.20 43.22
C ALA A 326 -41.18 -10.91 42.40
N SER A 327 -41.50 -11.73 41.38
CA SER A 327 -42.70 -11.53 40.54
C SER A 327 -43.50 -12.82 40.32
N SER A 328 -44.05 -13.38 41.40
CA SER A 328 -45.29 -14.19 41.35
C SER A 328 -45.86 -14.35 42.77
N ASP A 329 -46.78 -13.44 43.10
CA ASP A 329 -47.98 -13.61 43.95
C ASP A 329 -47.88 -14.48 45.21
N ILE A 330 -47.93 -13.87 46.40
CA ILE A 330 -49.06 -14.04 47.36
C ILE A 330 -49.25 -12.72 48.15
N MET A 331 -50.43 -12.12 47.95
CA MET A 331 -51.00 -11.03 48.74
C MET A 331 -51.61 -11.61 50.02
N TRP A 332 -51.30 -11.09 51.22
CA TRP A 332 -52.25 -10.94 52.35
C TRP A 332 -51.80 -9.82 53.31
N ASP A 333 -52.64 -8.79 53.32
CA ASP A 333 -53.01 -7.82 54.37
C ASP A 333 -52.84 -8.41 55.81
N ILE A 334 -52.42 -7.67 56.86
CA ILE A 334 -53.25 -6.76 57.66
C ILE A 334 -52.36 -5.89 58.61
N ARG A 335 -52.70 -4.59 58.61
CA ARG A 335 -52.42 -3.38 59.44
C ARG A 335 -52.20 -3.54 60.97
N PRO A 336 -51.97 -2.45 61.74
CA PRO A 336 -51.47 -1.09 61.42
C PRO A 336 -50.10 -0.75 62.02
#